data_AF-Q00S31-F1
#
_entry.id   AF-Q00S31-F1
#
_cell.length_a   1.000
_cell.length_b   1.000
_cell.length_c   1.000
_cell.angle_alpha   90.00
_cell.angle_beta   90.00
_cell.angle_gamma   90.00
#
_symmetry.space_group_name_H-M   'P 1'
#
loop_
_entity.id
_entity.type
_entity.pdbx_description
1 polymer ?
#
loop_
_entity_poly.entity_id
_entity_poly.type
_entity_poly.pdbx_seq_one_letter_code
_entity_poly.pdbx_strand_id
1 'polypeptide(L)'
;MISPNPRVVERRRTFRRRVTARKLIARACDCALILGIIAIWWVRRTADESHDISTRWSITRMFTRTPPPPPPPPPPPPKPKYEETSSKTTPFGPDGGPLEYGNVHRIECGNDAALTGFEFQVSDEGTETNVRNAYACVEAMFDDGATFGIAGPEKETEFGPSGSMSLERNSLDTLSAHEVDCVDRFISSWYLKQWSKSMSIAYACTSGKPTPRFDACATTKSLEIEANVRKVSSLALAKVSCSEGSALTRFRFTGDAFEFTCCPTPEL
;
A
#
# COMPACT_ATOMS: atom_id res chain seq x y z
N MET A 1 49.01 -23.10 -19.93
CA MET A 1 48.55 -21.71 -19.71
C MET A 1 47.78 -21.28 -20.95
N ILE A 2 46.51 -20.87 -20.83
CA ILE A 2 45.67 -20.50 -21.97
C ILE A 2 45.69 -18.97 -22.12
N SER A 3 46.17 -18.47 -23.26
CA SER A 3 46.24 -17.03 -23.52
C SER A 3 44.85 -16.47 -23.89
N PRO A 4 44.37 -15.38 -23.26
CA PRO A 4 43.01 -14.88 -23.47
C PRO A 4 42.82 -14.25 -24.85
N ASN A 5 41.66 -14.53 -25.46
CA ASN A 5 41.32 -14.09 -26.82
C ASN A 5 41.28 -12.54 -26.93
N PRO A 6 42.06 -11.92 -27.85
CA PRO A 6 42.21 -10.46 -27.93
C PRO A 6 40.88 -9.72 -28.20
N ARG A 7 39.92 -10.34 -28.89
CA ARG A 7 38.61 -9.74 -29.19
C ARG A 7 37.76 -9.46 -27.93
N VAL A 8 38.04 -10.13 -26.82
CA VAL A 8 37.34 -9.92 -25.53
C VAL A 8 37.88 -8.70 -24.78
N VAL A 9 39.18 -8.41 -24.91
CA VAL A 9 39.86 -7.29 -24.24
C VAL A 9 39.37 -5.95 -24.79
N GLU A 10 39.16 -5.87 -26.10
CA GLU A 10 38.79 -4.62 -26.79
C GLU A 10 37.35 -4.16 -26.47
N ARG A 11 36.37 -5.08 -26.40
CA ARG A 11 34.99 -4.76 -25.99
C ARG A 11 34.89 -4.20 -24.57
N ARG A 12 35.77 -4.61 -23.65
CA ARG A 12 35.79 -4.09 -22.27
C ARG A 12 36.28 -2.64 -22.19
N ARG A 13 37.11 -2.18 -23.12
CA ARG A 13 37.58 -0.78 -23.18
C ARG A 13 36.52 0.19 -23.71
N THR A 14 35.75 -0.19 -24.72
CA THR A 14 34.66 0.65 -25.27
C THR A 14 33.47 0.79 -24.33
N PHE A 15 33.12 -0.24 -23.55
CA PHE A 15 32.04 -0.15 -22.56
C PHE A 15 32.35 0.86 -21.44
N ARG A 16 33.57 0.85 -20.87
CA ARG A 16 33.96 1.77 -19.79
C ARG A 16 33.89 3.25 -20.19
N ARG A 17 34.14 3.61 -21.46
CA ARG A 17 34.04 4.99 -21.95
C ARG A 17 32.60 5.53 -22.05
N ARG A 18 31.58 4.67 -22.14
CA ARG A 18 30.18 5.09 -22.24
C ARG A 18 29.53 5.38 -20.87
N VAL A 19 30.07 4.83 -19.79
CA VAL A 19 29.52 4.99 -18.43
C VAL A 19 29.89 6.35 -17.81
N THR A 20 31.10 6.87 -18.06
CA THR A 20 31.53 8.18 -17.53
C THR A 20 30.82 9.36 -18.19
N ALA A 21 30.48 9.29 -19.48
CA ALA A 21 29.77 10.37 -20.18
C ALA A 21 28.36 10.65 -19.63
N ARG A 22 27.65 9.61 -19.16
CA ARG A 22 26.27 9.76 -18.63
C ARG A 22 26.19 10.42 -17.25
N LYS A 23 27.26 10.39 -16.44
CA LYS A 23 27.26 11.01 -15.10
C LYS A 23 27.41 12.54 -15.11
N LEU A 24 27.88 13.13 -16.22
CA LEU A 24 28.04 14.59 -16.34
C LEU A 24 26.75 15.33 -16.75
N ILE A 25 25.85 14.66 -17.48
CA ILE A 25 24.59 15.27 -17.95
C ILE A 25 23.55 15.35 -16.83
N ALA A 26 23.51 14.38 -15.92
CA ALA A 26 22.54 14.35 -14.82
C ALA A 26 22.66 15.56 -13.86
N ARG A 27 23.89 16.00 -13.55
CA ARG A 27 24.13 17.12 -12.59
C ARG A 27 23.74 18.51 -13.11
N ALA A 28 23.38 18.65 -14.38
CA ALA A 28 22.96 19.94 -14.94
C ALA A 28 21.45 20.20 -14.81
N CYS A 29 20.62 19.15 -14.65
CA CYS A 29 19.16 19.32 -14.54
C CYS A 29 18.72 19.77 -13.13
N ASP A 30 19.33 19.26 -12.07
CA ASP A 30 18.87 19.48 -10.70
C ASP A 30 18.92 20.98 -10.28
N CYS A 31 19.91 21.73 -10.75
CA CYS A 31 20.05 23.16 -10.42
C CYS A 31 18.95 24.05 -11.02
N ALA A 32 18.39 23.68 -12.19
CA ALA A 32 17.35 24.50 -12.84
C ALA A 32 16.00 24.39 -12.13
N LEU A 33 15.70 23.22 -11.57
CA LEU A 33 14.41 22.91 -10.94
C LEU A 33 14.28 23.62 -9.57
N ILE A 34 15.38 23.68 -8.80
CA ILE A 34 15.41 24.37 -7.50
C ILE A 34 15.17 25.88 -7.65
N LEU A 35 15.77 26.52 -8.67
CA LEU A 35 15.58 27.96 -8.91
C LEU A 35 14.13 28.31 -9.31
N GLY A 36 13.44 27.42 -10.05
CA GLY A 36 12.03 27.59 -10.39
C GLY A 36 11.11 27.59 -9.16
N ILE A 37 11.35 26.69 -8.20
CA ILE A 37 10.54 26.58 -6.97
C ILE A 37 10.67 27.85 -6.11
N ILE A 38 11.87 28.42 -6.01
CA ILE A 38 12.13 29.64 -5.23
C ILE A 38 11.38 30.85 -5.85
N ALA A 39 11.33 30.96 -7.17
CA ALA A 39 10.61 32.03 -7.86
C ALA A 39 9.08 31.96 -7.60
N ILE A 40 8.50 30.76 -7.63
CA ILE A 40 7.07 30.54 -7.36
C ILE A 40 6.71 30.93 -5.91
N TRP A 41 7.59 30.60 -4.94
CA TRP A 41 7.39 30.99 -3.54
C TRP A 41 7.46 32.50 -3.30
N TRP A 42 8.26 33.24 -4.08
CA TRP A 42 8.36 34.70 -3.96
C TRP A 42 7.10 35.41 -4.46
N VAL A 43 6.56 35.01 -5.62
CA VAL A 43 5.35 35.60 -6.21
C VAL A 43 4.12 35.41 -5.33
N ARG A 44 4.04 34.30 -4.58
CA ARG A 44 2.88 33.99 -3.73
C ARG A 44 2.83 34.79 -2.41
N ARG A 45 3.89 35.52 -2.05
CA ARG A 45 3.98 36.23 -0.75
C ARG A 45 3.53 37.70 -0.80
N THR A 46 3.30 38.28 -1.98
CA THR A 46 3.03 39.72 -2.15
C THR A 46 1.56 40.03 -2.51
N ALA A 47 0.62 39.18 -2.12
CA ALA A 47 -0.78 39.23 -2.61
C ALA A 47 -1.84 39.42 -1.50
N ASP A 48 -1.45 39.69 -0.25
CA ASP A 48 -2.36 39.70 0.90
C ASP A 48 -2.29 41.04 1.68
N GLU A 49 -2.58 42.14 0.97
CA GLU A 49 -2.72 43.48 1.56
C GLU A 49 -3.71 44.34 0.75
N SER A 50 -4.99 44.38 1.15
CA SER A 50 -5.89 45.56 1.05
C SER A 50 -7.31 45.28 1.55
N HIS A 51 -8.02 46.37 1.86
CA HIS A 51 -9.43 46.50 2.29
C HIS A 51 -9.79 46.14 3.75
N ASP A 52 -10.57 46.95 4.47
CA ASP A 52 -10.85 48.39 4.33
C ASP A 52 -11.37 48.96 5.67
N ILE A 53 -11.39 50.28 5.79
CA ILE A 53 -11.91 51.04 6.92
C ILE A 53 -13.40 51.40 6.67
N SER A 54 -14.11 51.82 7.73
CA SER A 54 -15.45 52.46 7.71
C SER A 54 -16.64 51.47 7.79
N THR A 55 -17.76 51.72 8.50
CA THR A 55 -18.21 52.97 9.16
C THR A 55 -19.02 52.70 10.44
N ARG A 56 -18.84 53.57 11.43
CA ARG A 56 -19.67 53.79 12.63
C ARG A 56 -21.14 54.13 12.30
N TRP A 57 -22.12 53.49 12.95
CA TRP A 57 -23.38 54.12 13.40
C TRP A 57 -24.00 53.37 14.59
N SER A 58 -24.39 54.09 15.64
CA SER A 58 -25.06 53.56 16.84
C SER A 58 -26.57 53.76 16.74
N ILE A 59 -27.37 52.71 16.96
CA ILE A 59 -28.82 52.85 17.20
C ILE A 59 -29.20 52.03 18.44
N THR A 60 -29.44 52.72 19.55
CA THR A 60 -30.02 52.15 20.76
C THR A 60 -31.53 51.95 20.57
N ARG A 61 -32.00 50.70 20.58
CA ARG A 61 -33.41 50.37 20.83
C ARG A 61 -33.50 49.33 21.93
N MET A 62 -33.91 49.75 23.12
CA MET A 62 -34.29 48.81 24.17
C MET A 62 -35.64 48.19 23.82
N PHE A 63 -35.64 46.92 23.42
CA PHE A 63 -36.82 46.06 23.46
C PHE A 63 -36.60 45.02 24.55
N THR A 64 -37.30 45.18 25.68
CA THR A 64 -37.39 44.18 26.74
C THR A 64 -38.27 43.01 26.31
N ARG A 65 -37.78 42.21 25.36
CA ARG A 65 -38.23 40.83 25.19
C ARG A 65 -37.56 39.98 26.26
N THR A 66 -38.35 39.20 26.98
CA THR A 66 -37.82 38.08 27.76
C THR A 66 -36.94 37.22 26.84
N PRO A 67 -35.72 36.83 27.27
CA PRO A 67 -34.87 36.02 26.43
C PRO A 67 -35.58 34.70 26.13
N PRO A 68 -35.59 34.22 24.86
CA PRO A 68 -36.01 32.86 24.59
C PRO A 68 -35.14 31.91 25.44
N PRO A 69 -35.68 30.77 25.89
CA PRO A 69 -34.86 29.78 26.59
C PRO A 69 -33.62 29.47 25.73
N PRO A 70 -32.42 29.34 26.34
CA PRO A 70 -31.23 29.04 25.57
C PRO A 70 -31.50 27.78 24.74
N PRO A 71 -31.12 27.76 23.45
CA PRO A 71 -31.31 26.57 22.64
C PRO A 71 -30.64 25.39 23.36
N PRO A 72 -31.26 24.20 23.36
CA PRO A 72 -30.63 23.03 23.97
C PRO A 72 -29.22 22.89 23.39
N PRO A 73 -28.20 22.60 24.23
CA PRO A 73 -26.83 22.49 23.74
C PRO A 73 -26.81 21.48 22.58
N PRO A 74 -26.11 21.80 21.47
CA PRO A 74 -26.02 20.88 20.35
C PRO A 74 -25.55 19.51 20.87
N PRO A 75 -26.13 18.40 20.39
CA PRO A 75 -25.71 17.08 20.83
C PRO A 75 -24.20 16.95 20.63
N PRO A 76 -23.45 16.42 21.61
CA PRO A 76 -22.01 16.28 21.47
C PRO A 76 -21.71 15.47 20.20
N PRO A 77 -20.68 15.85 19.42
CA PRO A 77 -20.33 15.11 18.22
C PRO A 77 -20.11 13.63 18.56
N PRO A 78 -20.47 12.70 17.65
CA PRO A 78 -20.17 11.29 17.84
C PRO A 78 -18.69 11.12 18.19
N LYS A 79 -18.38 10.36 19.24
CA LYS A 79 -16.99 9.96 19.49
C LYS A 79 -16.52 9.18 18.26
N PRO A 80 -15.36 9.50 17.67
CA PRO A 80 -14.85 8.73 16.56
C PRO A 80 -14.61 7.30 17.04
N LYS A 81 -14.84 6.36 16.13
CA LYS A 81 -14.75 4.92 16.37
C LYS A 81 -14.18 4.28 15.12
N TYR A 82 -13.41 3.22 15.31
CA TYR A 82 -13.18 2.29 14.23
C TYR A 82 -14.50 1.56 13.94
N GLU A 83 -14.86 1.44 12.67
CA GLU A 83 -15.86 0.46 12.28
C GLU A 83 -15.18 -0.92 12.23
N GLU A 84 -15.88 -1.91 12.79
CA GLU A 84 -15.37 -3.27 12.89
C GLU A 84 -15.14 -3.84 11.49
N THR A 85 -14.08 -4.66 11.37
CA THR A 85 -13.39 -4.97 10.14
C THR A 85 -14.30 -5.26 8.93
N SER A 86 -14.27 -4.39 7.92
CA SER A 86 -15.04 -4.56 6.68
C SER A 86 -14.50 -5.77 5.90
N SER A 87 -15.30 -6.83 5.84
CA SER A 87 -14.98 -8.07 5.11
C SER A 87 -15.40 -7.96 3.65
N LYS A 88 -14.45 -8.17 2.74
CA LYS A 88 -14.60 -8.00 1.30
C LYS A 88 -14.04 -9.22 0.57
N THR A 89 -14.51 -9.48 -0.65
CA THR A 89 -14.01 -10.57 -1.49
C THR A 89 -13.75 -10.09 -2.91
N THR A 90 -12.69 -10.58 -3.55
CA THR A 90 -12.58 -10.46 -5.02
C THR A 90 -13.58 -11.37 -5.72
N PRO A 91 -13.88 -11.17 -7.01
CA PRO A 91 -14.46 -12.21 -7.84
C PRO A 91 -13.65 -13.51 -7.79
N PHE A 92 -14.28 -14.63 -8.15
CA PHE A 92 -13.57 -15.87 -8.45
C PHE A 92 -12.81 -15.76 -9.77
N GLY A 93 -11.63 -16.37 -9.81
CA GLY A 93 -10.77 -16.52 -10.98
C GLY A 93 -10.15 -17.91 -11.02
N PRO A 94 -9.50 -18.29 -12.14
CA PRO A 94 -8.97 -19.64 -12.33
C PRO A 94 -7.86 -19.97 -11.33
N ASP A 95 -7.90 -21.18 -10.77
CA ASP A 95 -6.80 -21.70 -9.95
C ASP A 95 -5.58 -22.07 -10.78
N GLY A 96 -4.46 -21.41 -10.52
CA GLY A 96 -3.21 -21.65 -11.23
C GLY A 96 -2.03 -20.93 -10.59
N GLY A 97 -0.97 -20.76 -11.39
CA GLY A 97 0.23 -20.06 -10.97
C GLY A 97 0.09 -18.55 -11.13
N PRO A 98 1.21 -17.80 -11.13
CA PRO A 98 1.18 -16.36 -11.33
C PRO A 98 0.53 -15.91 -12.64
N LEU A 99 0.52 -16.75 -13.69
CA LEU A 99 -0.05 -16.39 -15.00
C LEU A 99 -1.59 -16.36 -14.97
N GLU A 100 -2.20 -17.35 -14.32
CA GLU A 100 -3.66 -17.48 -14.22
C GLU A 100 -4.24 -16.55 -13.16
N TYR A 101 -3.56 -16.44 -12.01
CA TYR A 101 -4.01 -15.65 -10.86
C TYR A 101 -3.54 -14.18 -10.89
N GLY A 102 -2.40 -13.91 -11.53
CA GLY A 102 -1.83 -12.58 -11.60
C GLY A 102 -2.74 -11.61 -12.34
N ASN A 103 -2.73 -10.36 -11.90
CA ASN A 103 -3.50 -9.24 -12.45
C ASN A 103 -5.04 -9.33 -12.31
N VAL A 104 -5.62 -10.48 -11.91
CA VAL A 104 -7.08 -10.64 -11.76
C VAL A 104 -7.61 -10.48 -10.33
N HIS A 105 -6.78 -10.67 -9.30
CA HIS A 105 -7.19 -10.48 -7.90
C HIS A 105 -6.46 -9.29 -7.25
N ARG A 106 -7.19 -8.17 -7.06
CA ARG A 106 -6.73 -7.00 -6.28
C ARG A 106 -7.43 -6.91 -4.94
N ILE A 107 -6.64 -6.84 -3.86
CA ILE A 107 -7.10 -6.46 -2.52
C ILE A 107 -6.92 -4.96 -2.39
N GLU A 108 -7.98 -4.25 -1.99
CA GLU A 108 -7.99 -2.79 -1.85
C GLU A 108 -8.93 -2.36 -0.73
N CYS A 109 -8.37 -1.78 0.33
CA CYS A 109 -9.12 -1.10 1.37
C CYS A 109 -9.57 0.29 0.88
N GLY A 110 -10.59 0.85 1.52
CA GLY A 110 -11.13 2.17 1.16
C GLY A 110 -10.21 3.33 1.52
N ASN A 111 -10.72 4.55 1.36
CA ASN A 111 -10.11 5.72 1.99
C ASN A 111 -10.24 5.62 3.51
N ASP A 112 -9.24 6.12 4.22
CA ASP A 112 -9.10 6.03 5.68
C ASP A 112 -9.25 4.60 6.23
N ALA A 113 -8.62 3.64 5.53
CA ALA A 113 -8.65 2.22 5.88
C ALA A 113 -7.30 1.52 5.74
N ALA A 114 -7.10 0.46 6.54
CA ALA A 114 -5.91 -0.38 6.55
C ALA A 114 -6.28 -1.87 6.49
N LEU A 115 -5.46 -2.67 5.83
CA LEU A 115 -5.62 -4.12 5.73
C LEU A 115 -5.30 -4.77 7.08
N THR A 116 -6.17 -5.65 7.55
CA THR A 116 -5.99 -6.42 8.80
C THR A 116 -5.75 -7.91 8.52
N GLY A 117 -6.16 -8.42 7.35
CA GLY A 117 -5.94 -9.82 7.00
C GLY A 117 -6.43 -10.18 5.60
N PHE A 118 -5.98 -11.34 5.12
CA PHE A 118 -6.43 -11.95 3.88
C PHE A 118 -6.28 -13.48 3.92
N GLU A 119 -7.10 -14.16 3.13
CA GLU A 119 -7.09 -15.61 2.93
C GLU A 119 -7.50 -15.93 1.48
N PHE A 120 -7.00 -17.05 0.97
CA PHE A 120 -7.39 -17.56 -0.36
C PHE A 120 -8.55 -18.54 -0.17
N GLN A 121 -9.71 -18.21 -0.72
CA GLN A 121 -10.88 -19.09 -0.70
C GLN A 121 -10.98 -19.86 -2.01
N VAL A 122 -11.21 -21.16 -1.90
CA VAL A 122 -11.28 -22.12 -3.02
C VAL A 122 -12.75 -22.54 -3.22
N SER A 123 -13.17 -22.65 -4.48
CA SER A 123 -14.45 -23.24 -4.88
C SER A 123 -14.21 -24.24 -6.00
N ASP A 124 -14.70 -25.47 -5.85
CA ASP A 124 -14.62 -26.50 -6.88
C ASP A 124 -15.97 -26.61 -7.60
N GLU A 125 -15.99 -26.17 -8.86
CA GLU A 125 -17.18 -26.17 -9.71
C GLU A 125 -17.01 -27.21 -10.83
N GLY A 126 -17.50 -28.42 -10.56
CA GLY A 126 -17.39 -29.55 -11.49
C GLY A 126 -15.96 -30.09 -11.58
N THR A 127 -15.24 -29.71 -12.64
CA THR A 127 -13.82 -30.06 -12.86
C THR A 127 -12.88 -28.86 -12.78
N GLU A 128 -13.41 -27.66 -12.52
CA GLU A 128 -12.64 -26.42 -12.43
C GLU A 128 -12.54 -25.96 -10.98
N THR A 129 -11.31 -25.86 -10.48
CA THR A 129 -11.03 -25.19 -9.20
C THR A 129 -10.87 -23.69 -9.48
N ASN A 130 -11.61 -22.88 -8.74
CA ASN A 130 -11.55 -21.41 -8.79
C ASN A 130 -11.11 -20.86 -7.42
N VAL A 131 -10.38 -19.75 -7.44
CA VAL A 131 -9.85 -19.08 -6.26
C VAL A 131 -10.32 -17.63 -6.19
N ARG A 132 -10.35 -17.07 -4.97
CA ARG A 132 -10.53 -15.64 -4.72
C ARG A 132 -9.79 -15.24 -3.44
N ASN A 133 -9.51 -13.95 -3.28
CA ASN A 133 -9.19 -13.44 -1.95
C ASN A 133 -10.49 -13.15 -1.19
N ALA A 134 -10.56 -13.57 0.07
CA ALA A 134 -11.31 -12.84 1.08
C ALA A 134 -10.32 -12.02 1.91
N TYR A 135 -10.70 -10.79 2.26
CA TYR A 135 -9.83 -9.85 2.95
C TYR A 135 -10.63 -8.91 3.83
N ALA A 136 -9.94 -8.31 4.79
CA ALA A 136 -10.58 -7.65 5.92
C ALA A 136 -9.87 -6.32 6.22
N CYS A 137 -10.58 -5.19 6.20
CA CYS A 137 -10.01 -3.85 6.40
C CYS A 137 -10.56 -3.19 7.67
N VAL A 138 -9.72 -2.56 8.50
CA VAL A 138 -10.18 -1.64 9.54
C VAL A 138 -10.37 -0.26 8.92
N GLU A 139 -11.50 0.39 9.19
CA GLU A 139 -11.85 1.70 8.62
C GLU A 139 -12.05 2.72 9.76
N ALA A 140 -11.41 3.89 9.64
CA ALA A 140 -11.50 4.96 10.62
C ALA A 140 -12.75 5.82 10.34
N MET A 141 -13.75 5.76 11.22
CA MET A 141 -14.98 6.54 11.04
C MET A 141 -14.93 7.84 11.84
N PHE A 142 -15.43 8.91 11.21
CA PHE A 142 -15.53 10.27 11.76
C PHE A 142 -14.18 10.96 12.05
N ASP A 143 -13.09 10.43 11.50
CA ASP A 143 -11.84 11.18 11.31
C ASP A 143 -11.80 11.67 9.85
N ASP A 144 -11.25 12.86 9.60
CA ASP A 144 -11.35 13.54 8.29
C ASP A 144 -10.34 12.99 7.26
N GLY A 145 -10.16 11.68 7.20
CA GLY A 145 -9.11 11.05 6.39
C GLY A 145 -7.71 11.18 7.00
N ALA A 146 -7.59 11.31 8.32
CA ALA A 146 -6.32 11.60 8.97
C ALA A 146 -5.61 10.37 9.57
N THR A 147 -6.34 9.29 9.90
CA THR A 147 -5.80 8.17 10.68
C THR A 147 -5.01 7.18 9.83
N PHE A 148 -5.62 6.60 8.81
CA PHE A 148 -4.94 5.86 7.75
C PHE A 148 -4.80 6.70 6.48
N GLY A 149 -5.68 7.67 6.28
CA GLY A 149 -5.72 8.53 5.09
C GLY A 149 -5.91 7.75 3.80
N ILE A 150 -5.41 8.28 2.70
CA ILE A 150 -5.56 7.64 1.39
C ILE A 150 -4.49 6.56 1.17
N ALA A 151 -4.73 5.68 0.21
CA ALA A 151 -3.68 4.84 -0.34
C ALA A 151 -2.58 5.74 -0.94
N GLY A 152 -1.34 5.54 -0.49
CA GLY A 152 -0.15 6.16 -1.06
C GLY A 152 0.15 5.62 -2.48
N PRO A 153 1.22 6.12 -3.13
CA PRO A 153 1.60 5.65 -4.45
C PRO A 153 1.89 4.14 -4.46
N GLU A 154 1.40 3.45 -5.50
CA GLU A 154 1.66 2.02 -5.72
C GLU A 154 3.18 1.79 -5.82
N LYS A 155 3.68 0.93 -4.94
CA LYS A 155 5.05 0.39 -4.93
C LYS A 155 5.02 -1.00 -5.57
N GLU A 156 6.17 -1.46 -6.04
CA GLU A 156 6.36 -2.86 -6.45
C GLU A 156 7.59 -3.44 -5.76
N THR A 157 7.51 -4.72 -5.40
CA THR A 157 8.70 -5.52 -5.04
C THR A 157 9.63 -5.67 -6.25
N GLU A 158 10.90 -6.02 -6.02
CA GLU A 158 11.77 -6.45 -7.12
C GLU A 158 11.16 -7.58 -7.97
N PHE A 159 11.56 -7.64 -9.23
CA PHE A 159 11.02 -8.58 -10.21
C PHE A 159 11.59 -10.00 -10.04
N GLY A 160 10.72 -10.94 -9.67
CA GLY A 160 11.04 -12.36 -9.57
C GLY A 160 10.67 -13.14 -10.84
N PRO A 161 11.14 -14.38 -11.03
CA PRO A 161 10.65 -15.29 -12.08
C PRO A 161 9.19 -15.73 -11.88
N SER A 162 8.51 -16.19 -12.94
CA SER A 162 7.15 -16.77 -12.88
C SER A 162 6.81 -17.66 -14.10
N GLY A 163 5.76 -18.48 -14.04
CA GLY A 163 5.25 -19.18 -15.21
C GLY A 163 4.18 -20.26 -14.98
N SER A 164 3.68 -20.74 -16.12
CA SER A 164 2.70 -21.81 -16.34
C SER A 164 2.75 -22.14 -17.86
N MET A 165 2.34 -23.29 -18.40
CA MET A 165 1.78 -24.51 -17.76
C MET A 165 2.55 -25.78 -18.17
N SER A 166 3.04 -25.84 -19.42
CA SER A 166 3.47 -27.03 -20.16
C SER A 166 4.86 -27.57 -19.78
N LEU A 167 5.08 -27.80 -18.48
CA LEU A 167 6.31 -28.24 -17.80
C LEU A 167 7.41 -27.16 -17.64
N GLU A 168 7.88 -27.07 -16.39
CA GLU A 168 9.16 -26.49 -15.95
C GLU A 168 9.52 -25.07 -16.44
N ARG A 169 8.86 -24.06 -15.85
CA ARG A 169 9.54 -22.92 -15.20
C ARG A 169 8.61 -22.11 -14.28
N ASN A 170 8.80 -22.37 -12.99
CA ASN A 170 8.52 -21.53 -11.83
C ASN A 170 7.06 -21.18 -11.58
N SER A 171 6.43 -21.98 -10.71
CA SER A 171 5.11 -21.72 -10.16
C SER A 171 5.18 -20.64 -9.06
N LEU A 172 4.38 -20.70 -7.99
CA LEU A 172 4.50 -19.73 -6.88
C LEU A 172 5.76 -19.96 -6.02
N ASP A 173 6.63 -20.89 -6.41
CA ASP A 173 7.95 -21.18 -5.81
C ASP A 173 8.78 -19.93 -5.49
N THR A 174 8.70 -18.90 -6.34
CA THR A 174 9.43 -17.63 -6.21
C THR A 174 8.69 -16.56 -5.41
N LEU A 175 7.44 -16.79 -4.98
CA LEU A 175 6.68 -15.88 -4.12
C LEU A 175 7.46 -15.52 -2.84
N SER A 176 8.29 -16.45 -2.35
CA SER A 176 9.13 -16.25 -1.16
C SER A 176 10.31 -15.28 -1.34
N ALA A 177 10.58 -14.83 -2.57
CA ALA A 177 11.51 -13.74 -2.85
C ALA A 177 10.86 -12.35 -2.70
N HIS A 178 9.53 -12.28 -2.57
CA HIS A 178 8.77 -11.04 -2.50
C HIS A 178 8.39 -10.71 -1.05
N GLU A 179 8.62 -9.45 -0.67
CA GLU A 179 8.37 -8.93 0.67
C GLU A 179 7.60 -7.62 0.54
N VAL A 180 6.38 -7.58 1.08
CA VAL A 180 5.61 -6.34 1.20
C VAL A 180 5.94 -5.75 2.56
N ASP A 181 6.46 -4.52 2.58
CA ASP A 181 6.83 -3.83 3.81
C ASP A 181 6.48 -2.33 3.70
N CYS A 182 5.58 -1.89 4.59
CA CYS A 182 5.18 -0.49 4.75
C CYS A 182 5.86 0.20 5.96
N VAL A 183 6.78 -0.49 6.64
CA VAL A 183 7.61 -0.02 7.75
C VAL A 183 6.77 0.41 8.96
N ASP A 184 6.58 1.72 9.14
CA ASP A 184 5.75 2.31 10.19
C ASP A 184 4.30 2.55 9.74
N ARG A 185 3.99 2.27 8.46
CA ARG A 185 2.67 2.43 7.85
C ARG A 185 2.00 1.09 7.62
N PHE A 186 0.69 1.14 7.42
CA PHE A 186 -0.13 -0.04 7.18
C PHE A 186 -0.29 -0.27 5.67
N ILE A 187 -0.53 -1.51 5.28
CA ILE A 187 -0.84 -1.89 3.90
C ILE A 187 -2.29 -1.50 3.62
N SER A 188 -2.55 -0.78 2.52
CA SER A 188 -3.93 -0.44 2.10
C SER A 188 -4.39 -1.25 0.90
N SER A 189 -3.48 -1.72 0.04
CA SER A 189 -3.80 -2.58 -1.09
C SER A 189 -2.62 -3.48 -1.46
N TRP A 190 -2.90 -4.63 -2.07
CA TRP A 190 -1.89 -5.41 -2.79
C TRP A 190 -2.51 -6.34 -3.85
N TYR A 191 -1.70 -6.72 -4.83
CA TYR A 191 -2.04 -7.75 -5.82
C TYR A 191 -0.78 -8.36 -6.44
N LEU A 192 -0.93 -9.57 -6.96
CA LEU A 192 0.12 -10.22 -7.73
C LEU A 192 0.13 -9.66 -9.16
N LYS A 193 1.25 -9.06 -9.57
CA LYS A 193 1.52 -8.70 -10.97
C LYS A 193 2.23 -9.84 -11.67
N GLN A 194 1.84 -10.11 -12.91
CA GLN A 194 2.54 -11.05 -13.78
C GLN A 194 2.71 -10.47 -15.18
N TRP A 195 3.90 -10.65 -15.76
CA TRP A 195 4.15 -10.41 -17.17
C TRP A 195 5.17 -11.42 -17.72
N SER A 196 4.83 -12.08 -18.82
CA SER A 196 5.72 -13.01 -19.53
C SER A 196 6.25 -14.16 -18.67
N LYS A 197 7.46 -14.02 -18.09
CA LYS A 197 8.11 -15.00 -17.20
C LYS A 197 8.58 -14.37 -15.89
N SER A 198 7.95 -13.28 -15.48
CA SER A 198 8.26 -12.54 -14.27
C SER A 198 7.01 -12.13 -13.50
N MET A 199 7.19 -11.94 -12.20
CA MET A 199 6.16 -11.49 -11.26
C MET A 199 6.71 -10.45 -10.28
N SER A 200 5.80 -9.66 -9.71
CA SER A 200 6.03 -8.78 -8.57
C SER A 200 4.77 -8.79 -7.69
N ILE A 201 4.92 -8.35 -6.44
CA ILE A 201 3.77 -7.89 -5.66
C ILE A 201 3.72 -6.38 -5.80
N ALA A 202 2.62 -5.86 -6.32
CA ALA A 202 2.31 -4.45 -6.30
C ALA A 202 1.45 -4.15 -5.07
N TYR A 203 1.77 -3.08 -4.34
CA TYR A 203 1.15 -2.76 -3.06
C TYR A 203 1.14 -1.25 -2.78
N ALA A 204 0.19 -0.79 -1.97
CA ALA A 204 0.18 0.58 -1.46
C ALA A 204 0.19 0.59 0.07
N CYS A 205 0.74 1.67 0.63
CA CYS A 205 0.75 1.92 2.07
C CYS A 205 -0.15 3.12 2.41
N THR A 206 -0.76 3.12 3.58
CA THR A 206 -1.56 4.21 4.14
C THR A 206 -0.76 5.51 4.30
N SER A 207 -1.33 6.66 3.98
CA SER A 207 -0.66 7.97 4.05
C SER A 207 -0.82 8.75 5.37
N GLY A 208 -1.74 8.35 6.25
CA GLY A 208 -2.20 9.10 7.44
C GLY A 208 -1.21 9.19 8.61
N LYS A 209 -1.60 8.67 9.78
CA LYS A 209 -0.73 8.50 10.96
C LYS A 209 0.11 7.21 10.81
N PRO A 210 1.37 7.17 11.30
CA PRO A 210 2.11 5.91 11.45
C PRO A 210 1.59 5.11 12.64
N THR A 211 2.05 3.87 12.82
CA THR A 211 1.81 3.12 14.07
C THR A 211 2.34 3.92 15.27
N PRO A 212 1.56 4.08 16.35
CA PRO A 212 1.99 4.84 17.53
C PRO A 212 3.05 4.09 18.34
N ARG A 213 3.19 2.77 18.14
CA ARG A 213 4.04 1.89 18.95
C ARG A 213 4.68 0.78 18.12
N PHE A 214 5.79 1.13 17.45
CA PHE A 214 6.57 0.17 16.68
C PHE A 214 7.17 -0.95 17.55
N ASP A 215 7.44 -0.67 18.83
CA ASP A 215 7.88 -1.64 19.84
C ASP A 215 6.83 -2.71 20.18
N ALA A 216 5.56 -2.44 19.89
CA ALA A 216 4.44 -3.33 20.14
C ALA A 216 3.95 -4.05 18.86
N CYS A 217 4.66 -3.92 17.74
CA CYS A 217 4.40 -4.72 16.55
C CYS A 217 4.77 -6.19 16.79
N ALA A 218 3.89 -7.11 16.40
CA ALA A 218 4.09 -8.55 16.54
C ALA A 218 4.25 -9.21 15.18
N THR A 219 5.34 -9.96 14.98
CA THR A 219 5.55 -10.81 13.81
C THR A 219 5.17 -12.25 14.13
N THR A 220 4.27 -12.82 13.33
CA THR A 220 3.69 -14.16 13.51
C THR A 220 3.74 -14.91 12.17
N LYS A 221 3.53 -16.23 12.20
CA LYS A 221 3.36 -17.05 10.99
C LYS A 221 1.93 -17.57 10.86
N SER A 222 1.47 -17.76 9.62
CA SER A 222 0.25 -18.52 9.30
C SER A 222 0.40 -20.00 9.66
N LEU A 223 -0.66 -20.79 9.43
CA LEU A 223 -0.53 -22.23 9.32
C LEU A 223 0.52 -22.58 8.24
N GLU A 224 1.29 -23.64 8.47
CA GLU A 224 2.19 -24.23 7.49
C GLU A 224 1.40 -25.05 6.44
N ILE A 225 1.86 -25.01 5.19
CA ILE A 225 1.27 -25.68 4.03
C ILE A 225 2.32 -26.53 3.29
N GLU A 226 1.89 -27.30 2.30
CA GLU A 226 2.78 -28.14 1.50
C GLU A 226 3.84 -27.30 0.76
N ALA A 227 5.11 -27.67 0.97
CA ALA A 227 6.22 -27.05 0.26
C ALA A 227 6.15 -27.32 -1.26
N ASN A 228 6.54 -26.33 -2.07
CA ASN A 228 6.36 -26.27 -3.54
C ASN A 228 4.92 -25.92 -3.95
N VAL A 229 4.47 -24.72 -3.57
CA VAL A 229 3.17 -24.14 -3.95
C VAL A 229 3.07 -23.97 -5.47
N ARG A 230 2.40 -24.92 -6.14
CA ARG A 230 2.22 -24.87 -7.60
C ARG A 230 1.06 -24.01 -8.06
N LYS A 231 0.05 -23.85 -7.22
CA LYS A 231 -1.16 -23.10 -7.49
C LYS A 231 -1.61 -22.30 -6.27
N VAL A 232 -2.44 -21.30 -6.48
CA VAL A 232 -2.96 -20.46 -5.39
C VAL A 232 -3.88 -21.23 -4.44
N SER A 233 -4.63 -22.23 -4.91
CA SER A 233 -5.43 -23.10 -4.03
C SER A 233 -4.61 -23.75 -2.90
N SER A 234 -3.32 -24.06 -3.14
CA SER A 234 -2.41 -24.57 -2.10
C SER A 234 -2.14 -23.56 -0.97
N LEU A 235 -2.37 -22.26 -1.18
CA LEU A 235 -2.24 -21.20 -0.16
C LEU A 235 -3.47 -21.05 0.74
N ALA A 236 -4.57 -21.78 0.50
CA ALA A 236 -5.85 -21.57 1.16
C ALA A 236 -5.82 -21.67 2.70
N LEU A 237 -4.96 -22.53 3.24
CA LEU A 237 -4.78 -22.68 4.69
C LEU A 237 -3.86 -21.62 5.32
N ALA A 238 -3.05 -20.94 4.50
CA ALA A 238 -2.04 -19.98 4.94
C ALA A 238 -2.64 -18.58 5.17
N LYS A 239 -3.63 -18.50 6.07
CA LYS A 239 -4.34 -17.25 6.42
C LYS A 239 -3.43 -16.23 7.10
N VAL A 240 -3.53 -14.98 6.67
CA VAL A 240 -2.95 -13.81 7.34
C VAL A 240 -4.06 -13.07 8.09
N SER A 241 -3.88 -12.84 9.40
CA SER A 241 -4.87 -12.12 10.22
C SER A 241 -4.20 -11.45 11.42
N CYS A 242 -4.44 -10.15 11.56
CA CYS A 242 -4.11 -9.37 12.75
C CYS A 242 -5.19 -9.53 13.83
N SER A 243 -4.83 -9.20 15.07
CA SER A 243 -5.77 -9.09 16.19
C SER A 243 -6.50 -7.75 16.19
N GLU A 244 -7.60 -7.65 16.94
CA GLU A 244 -8.30 -6.39 17.19
C GLU A 244 -7.33 -5.28 17.64
N GLY A 245 -7.57 -4.04 17.18
CA GLY A 245 -6.69 -2.89 17.46
C GLY A 245 -5.33 -2.93 16.76
N SER A 246 -5.12 -3.84 15.79
CA SER A 246 -3.89 -3.92 15.00
C SER A 246 -4.16 -4.14 13.51
N ALA A 247 -3.27 -3.63 12.66
CA ALA A 247 -3.35 -3.76 11.22
C ALA A 247 -1.99 -4.15 10.61
N LEU A 248 -2.04 -4.69 9.40
CA LEU A 248 -0.93 -5.33 8.70
C LEU A 248 0.04 -4.28 8.16
N THR A 249 1.31 -4.36 8.52
CA THR A 249 2.37 -3.47 8.01
C THR A 249 3.34 -4.18 7.08
N ARG A 250 3.50 -5.50 7.24
CA ARG A 250 4.46 -6.32 6.49
C ARG A 250 3.93 -7.74 6.30
N PHE A 251 4.19 -8.34 5.14
CA PHE A 251 4.04 -9.79 4.95
C PHE A 251 4.99 -10.34 3.88
N ARG A 252 5.32 -11.63 4.01
CA ARG A 252 6.15 -12.39 3.08
C ARG A 252 5.80 -13.87 3.15
N PHE A 253 5.83 -14.57 2.02
CA PHE A 253 5.77 -16.02 2.01
C PHE A 253 7.15 -16.62 2.33
N THR A 254 7.25 -17.63 3.20
CA THR A 254 8.54 -18.28 3.55
C THR A 254 8.86 -19.51 2.69
N GLY A 255 7.90 -19.97 1.88
CA GLY A 255 7.97 -21.23 1.12
C GLY A 255 6.97 -22.28 1.60
N ASP A 256 6.54 -22.13 2.84
CA ASP A 256 5.69 -23.04 3.63
C ASP A 256 4.62 -22.29 4.47
N ALA A 257 4.77 -20.99 4.74
CA ALA A 257 3.80 -20.17 5.48
C ALA A 257 3.88 -18.69 5.04
N PHE A 258 2.92 -17.86 5.44
CA PHE A 258 3.13 -16.41 5.47
C PHE A 258 3.71 -16.00 6.81
N GLU A 259 4.86 -15.34 6.80
CA GLU A 259 5.34 -14.54 7.92
C GLU A 259 4.83 -13.11 7.76
N PHE A 260 4.20 -12.56 8.80
CA PHE A 260 3.54 -11.27 8.73
C PHE A 260 3.63 -10.49 10.04
N THR A 261 3.65 -9.16 9.94
CA THR A 261 3.73 -8.24 11.07
C THR A 261 2.46 -7.41 11.18
N CYS A 262 1.87 -7.42 12.37
CA CYS A 262 0.74 -6.58 12.74
C CYS A 262 1.21 -5.55 13.76
N CYS A 263 0.88 -4.29 13.53
CA CYS A 263 1.21 -3.18 14.43
C CYS A 263 -0.08 -2.56 15.00
N PRO A 264 -0.05 -2.00 16.23
CA PRO A 264 -1.19 -1.27 16.77
C PRO A 264 -1.65 -0.17 15.82
N THR A 265 -2.96 -0.04 15.65
CA THR A 265 -3.55 1.10 14.93
C THR A 265 -3.37 2.39 15.74
N PRO A 266 -3.44 3.58 15.12
CA PRO A 266 -3.48 4.85 15.85
C PRO A 266 -4.68 4.93 16.80
N GLU A 267 -4.70 5.94 17.66
CA GLU A 267 -5.94 6.36 18.31
C GLU A 267 -6.65 7.43 17.44
N LEU A 268 -7.97 7.43 17.50
CA LEU A 268 -8.85 8.38 16.79
C LEU A 268 -9.01 9.67 17.60
#